data_AF-A0A0B7BY61-F1
#
_entry.id   AF-A0A0B7BY61-F1
#
_cell.length_a   1.000
_cell.length_b   1.000
_cell.length_c   1.000
_cell.angle_alpha   90.00
_cell.angle_beta   90.00
_cell.angle_gamma   90.00
#
_symmetry.space_group_name_H-M   'P 1'
#
loop_
_entity.id
_entity.type
_entity.pdbx_description
1 polymer ?
#
loop_
_entity_poly.entity_id
_entity_poly.type
_entity_poly.pdbx_seq_one_letter_code
_entity_poly.pdbx_strand_id
1 'polypeptide(L)' 'DNFTDRPFNVLNHLVKDGNKGIIGGSGPAWKEQRSVTLSILRNFGMGKTSLAEKIQEEVSIYLDELGKANGQPQEVR' A
#
# COMPACT_ATOMS: atom_id res chain seq x y z
N ASP A 1 -24.18 -2.98 3.93
CA ASP A 1 -23.37 -4.21 3.80
C ASP A 1 -23.50 -4.93 2.46
N ASN A 2 -24.56 -4.76 1.64
CA ASN A 2 -24.67 -5.50 0.38
C ASN A 2 -23.59 -5.23 -0.69
N PHE A 3 -22.92 -4.07 -0.66
CA PHE A 3 -21.93 -3.69 -1.67
C PHE A 3 -20.50 -3.52 -1.12
N THR A 4 -20.28 -3.89 0.14
CA THR A 4 -18.98 -3.70 0.81
C THR A 4 -18.11 -4.95 0.80
N ASP A 5 -18.63 -6.08 0.31
CA ASP A 5 -17.94 -7.36 0.28
C ASP A 5 -16.95 -7.47 -0.89
N ARG A 6 -16.08 -8.48 -0.87
CA ARG A 6 -15.15 -8.78 -1.96
C ARG A 6 -15.68 -9.94 -2.77
N PRO A 7 -15.74 -9.83 -4.12
CA PRO A 7 -16.12 -10.95 -4.96
C PRO A 7 -15.12 -12.09 -4.79
N PHE A 8 -15.58 -13.32 -5.04
CA PHE A 8 -14.73 -14.50 -5.03
C PHE A 8 -13.51 -14.28 -5.94
N ASN A 9 -12.31 -14.50 -5.39
CA ASN A 9 -11.05 -14.42 -6.10
C ASN A 9 -10.20 -15.62 -5.73
N VAL A 10 -9.79 -16.41 -6.74
CA VAL A 10 -8.95 -17.60 -6.57
C VAL A 10 -7.68 -17.29 -5.75
N LEU A 11 -7.05 -16.12 -5.96
CA LEU A 11 -5.87 -15.70 -5.22
C LEU A 11 -6.14 -15.56 -3.72
N ASN A 12 -7.31 -15.04 -3.31
CA ASN A 12 -7.66 -14.88 -1.90
C ASN A 12 -7.82 -16.23 -1.18
N HIS A 13 -8.10 -17.30 -1.92
CA HIS A 13 -8.25 -18.66 -1.39
C HIS A 13 -6.97 -19.49 -1.46
N LEU A 14 -6.06 -19.16 -2.39
CA LEU A 14 -4.75 -19.83 -2.52
C LEU A 14 -3.70 -19.23 -1.59
N VAL A 15 -3.77 -17.93 -1.32
CA VAL A 15 -2.83 -17.24 -0.44
C VAL A 15 -3.28 -17.42 1.00
N LYS A 16 -2.34 -17.84 1.87
CA LYS A 16 -2.59 -17.91 3.32
C LYS A 16 -3.06 -16.53 3.81
N ASP A 17 -4.22 -16.51 4.47
CA ASP A 17 -4.88 -15.30 4.96
C ASP A 17 -5.31 -14.30 3.86
N GLY A 18 -5.45 -14.75 2.60
CA GLY A 18 -5.85 -13.90 1.48
C GLY A 18 -7.26 -13.31 1.58
N ASN A 19 -8.12 -13.88 2.43
CA ASN A 19 -9.45 -13.34 2.77
C ASN A 19 -9.45 -12.53 4.09
N LYS A 20 -8.28 -12.14 4.60
CA LYS A 20 -8.13 -11.30 5.80
C LYS A 20 -7.49 -9.96 5.42
N GLY A 21 -7.38 -9.06 6.40
CA GLY A 21 -6.78 -7.74 6.18
C GLY A 21 -7.74 -6.78 5.49
N ILE A 22 -7.17 -5.74 4.87
CA ILE A 22 -7.95 -4.64 4.28
C ILE A 22 -8.39 -4.95 2.85
N ILE A 23 -7.57 -5.71 2.11
CA ILE A 23 -7.77 -5.96 0.69
C ILE A 23 -8.79 -7.08 0.47
N GLY A 24 -8.53 -8.28 1.01
CA GLY A 24 -9.41 -9.44 0.84
C GLY A 24 -10.37 -9.69 2.01
N GLY A 25 -10.26 -8.93 3.10
CA GLY A 25 -11.13 -9.06 4.27
C GLY A 25 -12.51 -8.45 4.08
N SER A 26 -13.46 -8.98 4.85
CA SER A 26 -14.86 -8.54 4.91
C SER A 26 -15.41 -8.60 6.34
N GLY A 27 -16.60 -8.03 6.55
CA GLY A 27 -17.28 -8.04 7.85
C GLY A 27 -16.65 -7.12 8.90
N PRO A 28 -16.98 -7.32 10.20
CA PRO A 28 -16.56 -6.44 11.29
C PRO A 28 -15.04 -6.27 11.42
N ALA A 29 -14.29 -7.36 11.30
CA ALA A 29 -12.82 -7.33 11.40
C ALA A 29 -12.19 -6.44 10.33
N TRP A 30 -12.70 -6.49 9.10
CA TRP A 30 -12.26 -5.59 8.02
C TRP A 30 -12.59 -4.13 8.31
N LYS A 31 -13.79 -3.84 8.85
CA LYS A 31 -14.21 -2.47 9.21
C LYS A 31 -13.28 -1.87 10.27
N GLU A 32 -12.93 -2.65 11.29
CA GLU A 32 -11.98 -2.23 12.34
C GLU A 32 -10.59 -1.97 11.77
N GLN A 33 -10.02 -2.95 11.05
CA GLN A 33 -8.69 -2.82 10.45
C GLN A 33 -8.61 -1.62 9.50
N ARG A 34 -9.61 -1.44 8.64
CA ARG A 34 -9.70 -0.27 7.73
C ARG A 34 -9.71 1.05 8.51
N SER A 35 -10.52 1.15 9.56
CA SER A 35 -10.63 2.38 10.35
C SER A 35 -9.30 2.74 11.02
N VAL A 36 -8.67 1.76 11.67
CA VAL A 36 -7.38 1.93 12.34
C VAL A 36 -6.29 2.31 11.34
N THR A 37 -6.17 1.60 10.23
CA THR A 37 -5.15 1.90 9.21
C THR A 37 -5.35 3.27 8.59
N LEU A 38 -6.59 3.67 8.28
CA LEU A 38 -6.86 5.02 7.78
C LEU A 38 -6.55 6.12 8.81
N SER A 39 -6.75 5.84 10.10
CA SER A 39 -6.36 6.76 11.17
C SER A 39 -4.83 6.92 11.21
N ILE A 40 -4.10 5.81 11.20
CA ILE A 40 -2.63 5.80 11.21
C ILE A 40 -2.07 6.54 9.98
N LEU A 41 -2.53 6.21 8.77
CA LEU A 41 -2.03 6.83 7.53
C LEU A 41 -2.34 8.33 7.47
N ARG A 42 -3.50 8.77 7.96
CA ARG A 42 -3.80 10.20 8.07
C ARG A 42 -2.93 10.90 9.11
N ASN A 43 -2.67 10.27 10.25
CA ASN A 43 -1.78 10.84 11.27
C ASN A 43 -0.32 10.95 10.78
N PHE A 44 0.10 10.08 9.85
CA PHE A 44 1.39 10.21 9.16
C PHE A 44 1.44 11.33 8.10
N GLY A 45 0.32 12.01 7.81
CA GLY A 45 0.25 13.12 6.85
C GLY A 45 -0.32 14.43 7.41
N MET A 46 -1.12 14.37 8.47
CA MET A 46 -1.72 15.52 9.15
C MET A 46 -0.98 15.79 10.48
N GLY A 47 0.05 16.62 10.43
CA GLY A 47 0.80 17.10 11.60
C GLY A 47 2.12 16.38 11.88
N LYS A 48 2.42 15.28 11.18
CA LYS A 48 3.73 14.63 11.14
C LYS A 48 4.07 14.44 9.67
N THR A 49 4.93 15.26 9.08
CA THR A 49 5.26 15.25 7.64
C THR A 49 6.03 14.00 7.18
N SER A 50 6.14 12.98 8.03
CA SER A 50 7.08 11.86 7.89
C SER A 50 6.83 10.98 6.66
N LEU A 51 5.57 10.82 6.23
CA LEU A 51 5.30 10.01 5.03
C LEU A 51 5.69 10.75 3.74
N ALA A 52 5.45 12.05 3.66
CA ALA A 52 5.84 12.85 2.50
C ALA A 52 7.37 12.94 2.39
N GLU A 53 8.05 13.14 3.52
CA GLU A 53 9.52 13.13 3.59
C GLU A 53 10.09 11.78 3.14
N LYS A 54 9.51 10.66 3.61
CA LYS A 54 9.88 9.31 3.17
C LYS A 54 9.67 9.10 1.66
N ILE A 55 8.55 9.57 1.12
CA ILE A 55 8.30 9.47 -0.34
C ILE A 55 9.35 10.27 -1.12
N GLN A 56 9.68 11.48 -0.67
CA GLN A 56 10.70 12.30 -1.32
C GLN A 56 12.10 11.67 -1.24
N GLU A 57 12.44 11.06 -0.10
CA GLU A 57 13.67 10.30 0.09
C GLU A 57 13.77 9.15 -0.93
N GLU A 58 12.74 8.30 -1.04
CA GLU A 58 12.72 7.18 -2.00
C GLU A 58 12.79 7.66 -3.46
N VAL A 59 12.14 8.79 -3.79
CA VAL A 59 12.24 9.40 -5.13
C VAL A 59 13.66 9.85 -5.42
N SER A 60 14.34 10.48 -4.46
CA SER A 60 15.75 10.89 -4.62
C SER A 60 16.65 9.69 -4.86
N ILE A 61 16.51 8.65 -4.03
CA ILE A 61 17.29 7.40 -4.17
C ILE A 61 17.07 6.79 -5.55
N TYR A 62 15.81 6.71 -5.99
CA TYR A 62 15.46 6.14 -7.28
C TYR A 62 16.06 6.94 -8.45
N LEU A 63 16.04 8.27 -8.40
CA LEU A 63 16.65 9.13 -9.42
C LEU A 63 18.17 8.99 -9.45
N ASP A 64 18.82 8.86 -8.30
CA ASP A 64 20.26 8.62 -8.21
C ASP A 64 20.65 7.28 -8.84
N GLU A 65 19.87 6.22 -8.60
CA GLU A 65 20.09 4.92 -9.25
C GLU A 65 19.90 5.00 -10.77
N LEU A 66 18.88 5.71 -11.25
CA LEU A 66 18.71 5.96 -12.69
C LEU A 66 19.87 6.77 -13.28
N GLY A 67 20.38 7.76 -12.55
CA GLY A 67 21.52 8.58 -12.98
C GLY A 67 22.79 7.75 -13.25
N LYS A 68 23.02 6.70 -12.46
CA LYS A 68 24.16 5.77 -12.65
C LYS A 68 24.10 5.00 -13.97
N ALA A 69 22.93 4.91 -14.60
CA ALA A 69 22.80 4.26 -15.89
C ALA A 69 23.53 5.00 -17.03
N ASN A 70 23.98 6.25 -16.83
CA ASN A 70 24.78 7.02 -17.80
C ASN A 70 24.17 7.05 -19.21
N GLY A 71 22.84 7.13 -19.30
CA GLY A 71 22.10 7.14 -20.58
C GLY A 71 21.98 5.79 -21.29
N GLN A 72 22.47 4.70 -20.67
CA GLN A 72 22.22 3.34 -21.16
C GLN A 72 20.75 2.96 -20.94
N PRO A 73 20.12 2.22 -21.86
CA PRO A 73 18.79 1.67 -21.64
C PRO A 73 18.75 0.82 -20.37
N GLN A 74 17.81 1.14 -19.49
CA GLN A 74 17.53 0.37 -18.27
C GLN A 74 16.15 -0.25 -18.41
N GLU A 75 16.04 -1.54 -18.10
CA GLU A 75 14.76 -2.17 -17.83
C GLU A 75 14.29 -1.71 -16.46
N VAL A 76 13.46 -0.67 -16.45
CA VAL A 76 12.80 -0.20 -15.24
C VAL A 76 11.58 -1.08 -15.01
N ARG A 77 11.64 -1.93 -13.98
CA ARG A 77 10.54 -2.81 -13.58
C ARG A 77 9.52 -2.11 -12.69
#